data_AF-A0A968I801-F1
#
_entry.id   AF-A0A968I801-F1
#
_cell.length_a   1.000
_cell.length_b   1.000
_cell.length_c   1.000
_cell.angle_alpha   90.00
_cell.angle_beta   90.00
_cell.angle_gamma   90.00
#
_symmetry.space_group_name_H-M   'P 1'
#
loop_
_entity.id
_entity.type
_entity.pdbx_description
1 polymer ?
#
loop_
_entity_poly.entity_id
_entity_poly.type
_entity_poly.pdbx_seq_one_letter_code
_entity_poly.pdbx_strand_id
1 'polypeptide(L)'
;MPIDGGTRPLALLEKGRSESVFIDPQTNGRVTWEGSYRSLKRVFDLNPQWQNYPEASTQLEFTRLFRNTLIVSVLATIGSVLSGIVVAYGLSRFRIPYIATLITVLMSTIILPREVLIVPTYIMFYKIGWVGTWLPLFLPMFFGTPLSIFLLRQFFMNIPRELDEAAMLDGANPFQILVKIIVPLAGPAIISVAILQFIFSWNDVINPCCSWQVVTNCK
;
A
#
# COMPACT_ATOMS: atom_id res chain seq x y z
N MET A 1 22.96 -2.47 35.17
CA MET A 1 23.98 -1.41 35.31
C MET A 1 24.53 -1.43 36.73
N PRO A 2 25.86 -1.36 36.93
CA PRO A 2 26.43 -1.20 38.27
C PRO A 2 26.26 0.26 38.75
N ILE A 3 25.54 0.46 39.86
CA ILE A 3 25.27 1.76 40.50
C ILE A 3 25.40 1.55 42.02
N ASP A 4 26.16 2.41 42.71
CA ASP A 4 26.32 2.41 44.18
C ASP A 4 26.69 1.04 44.78
N GLY A 5 27.60 0.30 44.12
CA GLY A 5 28.05 -1.02 44.58
C GLY A 5 27.07 -2.18 44.32
N GLY A 6 25.93 -1.93 43.67
CA GLY A 6 24.95 -2.96 43.27
C GLY A 6 24.66 -2.99 41.77
N THR A 7 23.96 -4.00 41.28
CA THR A 7 23.48 -4.05 39.88
C THR A 7 21.97 -3.84 39.82
N ARG A 8 21.51 -2.88 38.99
CA ARG A 8 20.08 -2.61 38.75
C ARG A 8 19.69 -2.80 37.28
N PRO A 9 18.50 -3.34 36.96
CA PRO A 9 17.96 -3.33 35.61
C PRO A 9 17.42 -1.92 35.29
N LEU A 10 17.96 -1.29 34.26
CA LEU A 10 17.49 0.01 33.76
C LEU A 10 17.23 -0.09 32.26
N ALA A 11 16.24 0.66 31.76
CA ALA A 11 15.94 0.71 30.34
C ALA A 11 16.79 1.79 29.67
N LEU A 12 17.44 1.45 28.56
CA LEU A 12 18.26 2.38 27.79
C LEU A 12 17.36 3.28 26.93
N LEU A 13 17.41 4.60 27.14
CA LEU A 13 16.66 5.58 26.33
C LEU A 13 17.50 6.10 25.17
N GLU A 14 18.68 6.67 25.48
CA GLU A 14 19.55 7.30 24.49
C GLU A 14 20.92 6.63 24.51
N LYS A 15 21.37 6.24 23.32
CA LYS A 15 22.68 5.61 23.11
C LYS A 15 23.70 6.70 22.81
N GLY A 16 24.72 6.87 23.65
CA GLY A 16 25.89 7.64 23.29
C GLY A 16 27.17 6.80 23.32
N ARG A 17 28.25 7.40 22.80
CA ARG A 17 29.56 6.73 22.68
C ARG A 17 30.31 6.68 24.01
N SER A 18 30.24 7.76 24.78
CA SER A 18 30.90 7.93 26.08
C SER A 18 29.90 8.00 27.23
N GLU A 19 28.68 8.45 26.95
CA GLU A 19 27.62 8.64 27.93
C GLU A 19 26.32 8.05 27.37
N SER A 20 25.50 7.42 28.19
CA SER A 20 24.19 6.89 27.77
C SER A 20 23.15 7.21 28.82
N VAL A 21 21.94 7.57 28.38
CA VAL A 21 20.83 7.93 29.26
C VAL A 21 19.97 6.69 29.47
N PHE A 22 19.78 6.33 30.73
CA PHE A 22 18.92 5.24 31.16
C PHE A 22 17.69 5.79 31.89
N ILE A 23 16.61 5.02 31.91
CA ILE A 23 15.42 5.29 32.71
C ILE A 23 15.16 4.16 33.67
N ASP A 24 14.85 4.51 34.91
CA ASP A 24 14.38 3.56 35.92
C ASP A 24 12.91 3.20 35.63
N PRO A 25 12.58 1.91 35.39
CA PRO A 25 11.20 1.50 35.11
C PRO A 25 10.23 1.76 36.26
N GLN A 26 10.69 1.88 37.51
CA GLN A 26 9.82 2.01 38.68
C GLN A 26 9.57 3.47 39.08
N THR A 27 10.58 4.32 38.95
CA THR A 27 10.50 5.75 39.32
C THR A 27 10.38 6.68 38.12
N ASN A 28 10.50 6.16 36.90
CA ASN A 28 10.53 6.91 35.65
C ASN A 28 11.62 8.02 35.62
N GLY A 29 12.61 7.91 36.51
CA GLY A 29 13.71 8.85 36.65
C GLY A 29 14.79 8.57 35.61
N ARG A 30 15.33 9.64 35.00
CA ARG A 30 16.45 9.54 34.04
C ARG A 30 17.77 9.52 34.81
N VAL A 31 18.59 8.51 34.54
CA VAL A 31 19.93 8.35 35.11
C VAL A 31 20.92 8.34 33.96
N THR A 32 21.85 9.27 33.97
CA THR A 32 22.91 9.33 32.98
C THR A 32 24.11 8.52 33.45
N TRP A 33 24.65 7.67 32.58
CA TRP A 33 25.79 6.82 32.87
C TRP A 33 26.94 7.07 31.92
N GLU A 34 28.11 7.30 32.48
CA GLU A 34 29.35 7.37 31.72
C GLU A 34 29.92 5.96 31.52
N GLY A 35 30.01 5.55 30.26
CA GLY A 35 30.56 4.26 29.85
C GLY A 35 29.92 3.70 28.58
N SER A 36 30.52 2.62 28.06
CA SER A 36 30.01 1.94 26.86
C SER A 36 28.81 1.09 27.19
N TYR A 37 27.62 1.45 26.71
CA TYR A 37 26.38 0.68 26.93
C TYR A 37 26.48 -0.79 26.50
N ARG A 38 27.45 -1.13 25.63
CA ARG A 38 27.68 -2.50 25.12
C ARG A 38 28.30 -3.44 26.15
N SER A 39 28.99 -2.92 27.17
CA SER A 39 29.55 -3.75 28.24
C SER A 39 28.51 -4.18 29.27
N LEU A 40 27.32 -3.58 29.23
CA LEU A 40 26.21 -3.91 30.12
C LEU A 40 25.53 -5.21 29.69
N LYS A 41 25.28 -6.10 30.65
CA LYS A 41 24.47 -7.30 30.44
C LYS A 41 23.05 -6.89 30.09
N ARG A 42 22.64 -7.14 28.83
CA ARG A 42 21.28 -6.83 28.37
C ARG A 42 20.31 -7.77 29.07
N VAL A 43 19.40 -7.20 29.84
CA VAL A 43 18.30 -7.93 30.48
C VAL A 43 17.11 -7.81 29.53
N PHE A 44 16.77 -8.90 28.85
CA PHE A 44 15.51 -9.00 28.12
C PHE A 44 14.49 -9.64 29.06
N ASP A 45 13.78 -8.81 29.82
CA ASP A 45 12.65 -9.29 30.61
C ASP A 45 11.42 -9.34 29.69
N LEU A 46 10.91 -10.55 29.45
CA LEU A 46 9.64 -10.74 28.76
C LEU A 46 8.52 -10.30 29.70
N ASN A 47 8.04 -9.07 29.53
CA ASN A 47 6.91 -8.53 30.27
C ASN A 47 5.72 -8.30 29.32
N PRO A 48 5.00 -9.38 28.89
CA PRO A 48 3.88 -9.25 27.97
C PRO A 48 2.72 -8.48 28.63
N GLN A 49 2.49 -7.26 28.16
CA GLN A 49 1.40 -6.40 28.61
C GLN A 49 0.19 -6.58 27.71
N TRP A 50 -0.66 -7.56 28.03
CA TRP A 50 -1.87 -7.84 27.26
C TRP A 50 -2.91 -6.71 27.35
N GLN A 51 -2.84 -5.85 28.37
CA GLN A 51 -3.74 -4.70 28.49
C GLN A 51 -3.53 -3.64 27.39
N ASN A 52 -2.35 -3.60 26.76
CA ASN A 52 -2.06 -2.64 25.69
C ASN A 52 -2.97 -2.83 24.47
N TYR A 53 -3.42 -4.07 24.18
CA TYR A 53 -4.28 -4.34 23.03
C TYR A 53 -5.69 -3.74 23.16
N PRO A 54 -6.47 -4.01 24.24
CA PRO A 54 -7.77 -3.38 24.42
C PRO A 54 -7.66 -1.86 24.65
N GLU A 55 -6.60 -1.39 25.31
CA GLU A 55 -6.37 0.05 25.53
C GLU A 55 -6.12 0.79 24.20
N ALA A 56 -5.20 0.29 23.38
CA ALA A 56 -4.93 0.86 22.05
C ALA A 56 -6.16 0.80 21.13
N SER A 57 -6.95 -0.28 21.22
CA SER A 57 -8.18 -0.40 20.42
C SER A 57 -9.20 0.68 20.76
N THR A 58 -9.30 1.06 22.03
CA THR A 58 -10.30 2.03 22.52
C THR A 58 -9.82 3.46 22.30
N GLN A 59 -8.54 3.76 22.54
CA GLN A 59 -7.98 5.11 22.39
C GLN A 59 -7.96 5.59 20.93
N LEU A 60 -7.79 4.68 19.96
CA LEU A 60 -7.63 5.02 18.54
C LEU A 60 -8.91 4.84 17.71
N GLU A 61 -10.04 4.45 18.31
CA GLU A 61 -11.23 3.95 17.58
C GLU A 61 -10.82 2.90 16.51
N PHE A 62 -9.96 1.94 16.88
CA PHE A 62 -9.24 1.09 15.93
C PHE A 62 -10.17 0.41 14.91
N THR A 63 -11.30 -0.11 15.35
CA THR A 63 -12.30 -0.77 14.49
C THR A 63 -12.76 0.13 13.34
N ARG A 64 -12.93 1.42 13.60
CA ARG A 64 -13.38 2.38 12.60
C ARG A 64 -12.28 2.69 11.60
N LEU A 65 -11.07 2.97 12.06
CA LEU A 65 -9.92 3.19 11.20
C LEU A 65 -9.64 1.97 10.32
N PHE A 66 -9.64 0.78 10.92
CA PHE A 66 -9.47 -0.48 10.21
C PHE A 66 -10.54 -0.67 9.12
N ARG A 67 -11.82 -0.44 9.45
CA ARG A 67 -12.91 -0.54 8.47
C ARG A 67 -12.75 0.48 7.32
N ASN A 68 -12.37 1.72 7.63
CA ASN A 68 -12.17 2.75 6.61
C ASN A 68 -11.03 2.36 5.65
N THR A 69 -9.88 1.95 6.19
CA THR A 69 -8.73 1.50 5.39
C THR A 69 -9.08 0.27 4.55
N LEU A 70 -9.82 -0.68 5.11
CA LEU A 70 -10.26 -1.88 4.40
C LEU A 70 -11.16 -1.52 3.21
N ILE A 71 -12.17 -0.66 3.43
CA ILE A 71 -13.09 -0.22 2.37
C ILE A 71 -12.32 0.48 1.24
N VAL A 72 -11.47 1.46 1.59
CA VAL A 72 -10.67 2.20 0.60
C VAL A 72 -9.77 1.24 -0.18
N SER A 73 -9.06 0.34 0.51
CA SER A 73 -8.12 -0.59 -0.12
C SER A 73 -8.82 -1.57 -1.07
N VAL A 74 -9.99 -2.08 -0.68
CA VAL A 74 -10.78 -2.98 -1.54
C VAL A 74 -11.30 -2.24 -2.78
N LEU A 75 -11.87 -1.04 -2.61
CA LEU A 75 -12.38 -0.24 -3.73
C LEU A 75 -11.26 0.15 -4.71
N ALA A 76 -10.13 0.60 -4.19
CA ALA A 76 -8.94 0.93 -4.97
C ALA A 76 -8.43 -0.29 -5.76
N THR A 77 -8.40 -1.47 -5.12
CA THR A 77 -7.98 -2.73 -5.76
C THR A 77 -8.92 -3.12 -6.89
N ILE A 78 -10.24 -3.09 -6.65
CA ILE A 78 -11.25 -3.40 -7.67
C ILE A 78 -11.11 -2.45 -8.86
N GLY A 79 -11.00 -1.14 -8.59
CA GLY A 79 -10.86 -0.13 -9.64
C GLY A 79 -9.64 -0.35 -10.52
N SER A 80 -8.48 -0.62 -9.90
CA SER A 80 -7.23 -0.87 -10.61
C SER A 80 -7.23 -2.18 -11.41
N VAL A 81 -7.82 -3.25 -10.87
CA VAL A 81 -7.89 -4.54 -11.55
C VAL A 81 -8.83 -4.46 -12.74
N LEU A 82 -10.03 -3.91 -12.57
CA LEU A 82 -11.01 -3.79 -13.65
C LEU A 82 -10.50 -2.91 -14.79
N SER A 83 -9.98 -1.73 -14.47
CA SER A 83 -9.38 -0.83 -15.46
C SER A 83 -8.16 -1.47 -16.12
N GLY A 84 -7.30 -2.13 -15.33
CA GLY A 84 -6.15 -2.88 -15.81
C GLY A 84 -6.53 -3.96 -16.83
N ILE A 85 -7.56 -4.76 -16.55
CA ILE A 85 -8.05 -5.82 -17.45
C ILE A 85 -8.50 -5.21 -18.79
N VAL A 86 -9.32 -4.17 -18.76
CA VAL A 86 -9.86 -3.55 -19.98
C VAL A 86 -8.74 -2.94 -20.83
N VAL A 87 -7.83 -2.19 -20.21
CA VAL A 87 -6.74 -1.51 -20.91
C VAL A 87 -5.70 -2.53 -21.42
N ALA A 88 -5.35 -3.53 -20.61
CA ALA A 88 -4.42 -4.60 -21.01
C ALA A 88 -4.98 -5.46 -22.16
N TYR A 89 -6.29 -5.71 -22.20
CA TYR A 89 -6.94 -6.40 -23.31
C TYR A 89 -6.86 -5.56 -24.59
N GLY A 90 -7.20 -4.27 -24.50
CA GLY A 90 -7.03 -3.29 -25.57
C GLY A 90 -5.62 -3.32 -26.18
N LEU A 91 -4.61 -3.23 -25.31
CA LEU A 91 -3.19 -3.16 -25.69
C LEU A 91 -2.55 -4.51 -26.06
N SER A 92 -3.24 -5.64 -25.92
CA SER A 92 -2.71 -6.96 -26.28
C SER A 92 -3.37 -7.56 -27.52
N ARG A 93 -4.68 -7.31 -27.74
CA ARG A 93 -5.43 -7.88 -28.86
C ARG A 93 -5.63 -6.94 -30.04
N PHE A 94 -5.82 -5.65 -29.81
CA PHE A 94 -6.08 -4.71 -30.90
C PHE A 94 -4.79 -4.19 -31.54
N ARG A 95 -4.82 -3.97 -32.85
CA ARG A 95 -3.73 -3.35 -33.62
C ARG A 95 -3.80 -1.84 -33.43
N ILE A 96 -3.12 -1.34 -32.40
CA ILE A 96 -3.04 0.10 -32.12
C ILE A 96 -1.74 0.64 -32.74
N PRO A 97 -1.78 1.71 -33.54
CA PRO A 97 -0.56 2.33 -34.06
C PRO A 97 0.29 2.88 -32.90
N TYR A 98 1.62 2.78 -33.02
CA TYR A 98 2.57 3.25 -31.99
C TYR A 98 2.44 2.59 -30.61
N ILE A 99 1.95 1.35 -30.57
CA ILE A 99 1.75 0.62 -29.30
C ILE A 99 3.04 0.47 -28.48
N ALA A 100 4.19 0.30 -29.13
CA ALA A 100 5.48 0.22 -28.45
C ALA A 100 5.76 1.50 -27.67
N THR A 101 5.54 2.67 -28.28
CA THR A 101 5.71 3.98 -27.65
C THR A 101 4.76 4.16 -26.47
N LEU A 102 3.48 3.78 -26.62
CA LEU A 102 2.50 3.85 -25.53
C LEU A 102 2.92 3.01 -24.31
N ILE A 103 3.43 1.79 -24.56
CA ILE A 103 3.94 0.92 -23.49
C ILE A 103 5.19 1.50 -22.84
N THR A 104 6.12 2.07 -23.62
CA THR A 104 7.31 2.73 -23.07
C THR A 104 6.94 3.93 -22.19
N VAL A 105 6.00 4.76 -22.62
CA VAL A 105 5.51 5.90 -21.81
C VAL A 105 4.85 5.38 -20.54
N LEU A 106 3.98 4.37 -20.63
CA LEU A 106 3.35 3.75 -19.47
C LEU A 106 4.39 3.20 -18.48
N MET A 107 5.42 2.50 -18.95
CA MET A 107 6.51 2.01 -18.10
C MET A 107 7.30 3.14 -17.45
N SER A 108 7.55 4.25 -18.16
CA SER A 108 8.29 5.38 -17.60
C SER A 108 7.61 5.99 -16.37
N THR A 109 6.27 5.93 -16.30
CA THR A 109 5.52 6.42 -15.14
C THR A 109 5.69 5.57 -13.88
N ILE A 110 6.10 4.30 -14.02
CA ILE A 110 6.38 3.41 -12.88
C ILE A 110 7.66 3.84 -12.15
N ILE A 111 8.62 4.43 -12.88
CA ILE A 111 9.91 4.87 -12.34
C ILE A 111 9.74 6.10 -11.44
N LEU A 112 8.68 6.89 -11.66
CA LEU A 112 8.46 8.13 -10.93
C LEU A 112 8.00 7.81 -9.49
N PRO A 113 8.74 8.25 -8.45
CA PRO A 113 8.35 8.02 -7.07
C PRO A 113 7.03 8.73 -6.77
N ARG A 114 6.07 8.00 -6.19
CA ARG A 114 4.72 8.52 -5.89
C ARG A 114 4.78 9.73 -4.95
N GLU A 115 5.81 9.79 -4.12
CA GLU A 115 6.06 10.82 -3.12
C GLU A 115 6.22 12.20 -3.75
N VAL A 116 6.81 12.28 -4.96
CA VAL A 116 6.99 13.54 -5.69
C VAL A 116 5.65 14.03 -6.28
N LEU A 117 4.71 13.12 -6.53
CA LEU A 117 3.40 13.44 -7.10
C LEU A 117 2.37 13.89 -6.06
N ILE A 118 2.65 13.77 -4.76
CA ILE A 118 1.67 14.10 -3.71
C ILE A 118 1.23 15.57 -3.79
N VAL A 119 2.18 16.50 -3.82
CA VAL A 119 1.89 17.95 -3.88
C VAL A 119 1.07 18.33 -5.11
N PRO A 120 1.46 17.97 -6.36
CA PRO A 120 0.68 18.33 -7.53
C PRO A 120 -0.70 17.66 -7.54
N THR A 121 -0.80 16.41 -7.08
CA THR A 121 -2.07 15.68 -6.99
C THR A 121 -3.01 16.29 -5.95
N TYR A 122 -2.48 16.75 -4.81
CA TYR A 122 -3.25 17.47 -3.80
C TYR A 122 -3.81 18.79 -4.35
N ILE A 123 -2.99 19.60 -5.03
CA ILE A 123 -3.44 20.86 -5.64
C ILE A 123 -4.55 20.60 -6.67
N MET A 124 -4.45 19.51 -7.44
CA MET A 124 -5.49 19.11 -8.39
C MET A 124 -6.81 18.81 -7.68
N PHE A 125 -6.81 17.98 -6.63
CA PHE A 125 -8.03 17.68 -5.89
C PHE A 125 -8.57 18.87 -5.10
N TYR A 126 -7.71 19.78 -4.66
CA TYR A 126 -8.13 21.03 -4.02
C TYR A 126 -8.93 21.89 -4.99
N LYS A 127 -8.42 22.07 -6.22
CA LYS A 127 -9.12 22.84 -7.27
C LYS A 127 -10.46 22.24 -7.68
N ILE A 128 -10.58 20.91 -7.65
CA ILE A 128 -11.82 20.18 -7.99
C ILE A 128 -12.78 20.09 -6.79
N GLY A 129 -12.34 20.49 -5.59
CA GLY A 129 -13.16 20.45 -4.37
C GLY A 129 -13.34 19.04 -3.78
N TRP A 130 -12.44 18.11 -4.09
CA TRP A 130 -12.48 16.74 -3.54
C TRP A 130 -11.67 16.57 -2.26
N VAL A 131 -10.89 17.58 -1.87
CA VAL A 131 -10.21 17.61 -0.56
C VAL A 131 -11.25 17.54 0.53
N GLY A 132 -11.04 16.67 1.52
CA GLY A 132 -12.04 16.42 2.55
C GLY A 132 -13.10 15.38 2.17
N THR A 133 -12.94 14.66 1.05
CA THR A 133 -13.79 13.50 0.68
C THR A 133 -12.99 12.21 0.49
N TRP A 134 -13.68 11.06 0.43
CA TRP A 134 -13.06 9.75 0.19
C TRP A 134 -12.64 9.53 -1.28
N LEU A 135 -13.13 10.36 -2.20
CA LEU A 135 -12.98 10.16 -3.64
C LEU A 135 -11.51 10.10 -4.11
N PRO A 136 -10.61 11.00 -3.67
CA PRO A 136 -9.20 10.95 -4.06
C PRO A 136 -8.48 9.65 -3.71
N LEU A 137 -8.98 8.91 -2.72
CA LEU A 137 -8.30 7.74 -2.17
C LEU A 137 -8.46 6.49 -3.05
N PHE A 138 -9.58 6.34 -3.75
CA PHE A 138 -9.85 5.13 -4.54
C PHE A 138 -10.21 5.44 -5.99
N LEU A 139 -10.85 6.57 -6.29
CA LEU A 139 -11.34 6.88 -7.63
C LEU A 139 -10.23 6.96 -8.68
N PRO A 140 -9.04 7.55 -8.40
CA PRO A 140 -7.93 7.58 -9.36
C PRO A 140 -7.52 6.18 -9.86
N MET A 141 -7.71 5.16 -9.02
CA MET A 141 -7.34 3.78 -9.34
C MET A 141 -8.23 3.18 -10.43
N PHE A 142 -9.43 3.73 -10.66
CA PHE A 142 -10.30 3.33 -11.77
C PHE A 142 -9.82 3.82 -13.14
N PHE A 143 -8.85 4.75 -13.18
CA PHE A 143 -8.25 5.21 -14.44
C PHE A 143 -7.05 4.37 -14.88
N GLY A 144 -6.79 3.25 -14.21
CA GLY A 144 -5.71 2.34 -14.54
C GLY A 144 -4.43 2.66 -13.80
N THR A 145 -3.79 1.61 -13.29
CA THR A 145 -2.44 1.73 -12.73
C THR A 145 -1.43 1.16 -13.72
N PRO A 146 -0.32 1.87 -13.98
CA PRO A 146 0.69 1.44 -14.96
C PRO A 146 1.19 0.01 -14.72
N LEU A 147 1.45 -0.36 -13.46
CA LEU A 147 1.93 -1.68 -13.09
C LEU A 147 0.90 -2.78 -13.39
N SER A 148 -0.37 -2.59 -13.02
CA SER A 148 -1.44 -3.58 -13.27
C SER A 148 -1.66 -3.77 -14.76
N ILE A 149 -1.70 -2.68 -15.54
CA ILE A 149 -1.85 -2.72 -17.01
C ILE A 149 -0.69 -3.49 -17.63
N PHE A 150 0.54 -3.20 -17.20
CA PHE A 150 1.73 -3.85 -17.73
C PHE A 150 1.74 -5.35 -17.45
N LEU A 151 1.53 -5.76 -16.20
CA LEU A 151 1.54 -7.17 -15.79
C LEU A 151 0.44 -7.99 -16.48
N LEU A 152 -0.79 -7.47 -16.48
CA LEU A 152 -1.91 -8.14 -17.16
C LEU A 152 -1.68 -8.24 -18.66
N ARG A 153 -1.13 -7.19 -19.29
CA ARG A 153 -0.82 -7.21 -20.72
C ARG A 153 0.22 -8.28 -21.04
N GLN A 154 1.30 -8.37 -20.25
CA GLN A 154 2.32 -9.40 -20.45
C GLN A 154 1.73 -10.80 -20.37
N PHE A 155 0.81 -11.04 -19.43
CA PHE A 155 0.12 -12.31 -19.33
C PHE A 155 -0.81 -12.56 -20.51
N PHE A 156 -1.63 -11.58 -20.91
CA PHE A 156 -2.58 -11.73 -22.03
C PHE A 156 -1.87 -12.00 -23.36
N MET A 157 -0.66 -11.47 -23.56
CA MET A 157 0.15 -11.74 -24.74
C MET A 157 0.61 -13.20 -24.85
N ASN A 158 0.70 -13.92 -23.71
CA ASN A 158 1.07 -15.34 -23.69
C ASN A 158 -0.12 -16.27 -24.01
N ILE A 159 -1.35 -15.75 -23.97
CA ILE A 159 -2.54 -16.52 -24.34
C ILE A 159 -2.60 -16.63 -25.87
N PRO A 160 -2.61 -17.86 -26.44
CA PRO A 160 -2.67 -18.07 -27.89
C PRO A 160 -3.83 -17.33 -28.54
N ARG A 161 -3.59 -16.73 -29.71
CA ARG A 161 -4.62 -15.97 -30.45
C ARG A 161 -5.65 -16.86 -31.14
N GLU A 162 -5.32 -18.13 -31.36
CA GLU A 162 -6.22 -19.12 -31.96
C GLU A 162 -7.53 -19.29 -31.17
N LEU A 163 -7.49 -19.10 -29.85
CA LEU A 163 -8.68 -19.12 -28.99
C LEU A 163 -9.63 -17.97 -29.30
N ASP A 164 -9.08 -16.77 -29.53
CA ASP A 164 -9.85 -15.59 -29.90
C ASP A 164 -10.46 -15.77 -31.29
N GLU A 165 -9.68 -16.29 -32.25
CA GLU A 165 -10.14 -16.54 -33.64
C GLU A 165 -11.24 -17.61 -33.70
N ALA A 166 -11.11 -18.72 -32.95
CA ALA A 166 -12.14 -19.73 -32.84
C ALA A 166 -13.45 -19.17 -32.26
N ALA A 167 -13.35 -18.37 -31.19
CA ALA A 167 -14.53 -17.73 -30.60
C ALA A 167 -15.19 -16.72 -31.54
N MET A 168 -14.40 -16.00 -32.35
CA MET A 168 -14.93 -15.10 -33.38
C MET A 168 -15.67 -15.85 -34.49
N LEU A 169 -15.20 -17.05 -34.88
CA LEU A 169 -15.92 -17.94 -35.80
C LEU A 169 -17.25 -18.42 -35.22
N ASP A 170 -17.31 -18.64 -33.90
CA ASP A 170 -18.56 -18.93 -33.16
C ASP A 170 -19.47 -17.71 -32.95
N GLY A 171 -19.11 -16.54 -33.51
CA GLY A 171 -19.88 -15.31 -33.43
C GLY A 171 -19.71 -14.52 -32.12
N ALA A 172 -18.69 -14.84 -31.31
CA ALA A 172 -18.42 -14.11 -30.08
C ALA A 172 -17.88 -12.69 -30.39
N ASN A 173 -18.43 -11.69 -29.71
CA ASN A 173 -17.91 -10.32 -29.79
C ASN A 173 -16.67 -10.15 -28.89
N PRO A 174 -15.83 -9.11 -29.08
CA PRO A 174 -14.60 -8.92 -28.30
C PRO A 174 -14.81 -8.83 -26.79
N PHE A 175 -15.94 -8.26 -26.34
CA PHE A 175 -16.27 -8.19 -24.92
C PHE A 175 -16.60 -9.58 -24.34
N GLN A 176 -17.30 -10.42 -25.11
CA GLN A 176 -17.55 -11.81 -24.73
C GLN A 176 -16.24 -12.61 -24.68
N ILE A 177 -15.32 -12.40 -25.62
CA ILE A 177 -13.99 -13.03 -25.60
C ILE A 177 -13.23 -12.62 -24.34
N LEU A 178 -13.22 -11.33 -24.00
CA LEU A 178 -12.60 -10.84 -22.77
C LEU A 178 -13.16 -11.54 -21.53
N VAL A 179 -14.48 -11.51 -21.33
CA VAL A 179 -15.12 -11.98 -20.10
C VAL A 179 -15.16 -13.51 -20.00
N LYS A 180 -15.41 -14.21 -21.12
CA LYS A 180 -15.63 -15.66 -21.13
C LYS A 180 -14.38 -16.49 -21.37
N ILE A 181 -13.34 -15.92 -22.00
CA ILE A 181 -12.13 -16.66 -22.39
C ILE A 181 -10.91 -16.09 -21.68
N ILE A 182 -10.61 -14.80 -21.89
CA ILE A 182 -9.37 -14.20 -21.39
C ILE A 182 -9.38 -14.10 -19.85
N VAL A 183 -10.43 -13.58 -19.23
CA VAL A 183 -10.50 -13.39 -17.77
C VAL A 183 -10.38 -14.71 -17.01
N PRO A 184 -11.11 -15.79 -17.35
CA PRO A 184 -10.95 -17.09 -16.67
C PRO A 184 -9.55 -17.69 -16.83
N LEU A 185 -8.97 -17.63 -18.03
CA LEU A 185 -7.60 -18.10 -18.28
C LEU A 185 -6.55 -17.27 -17.56
N ALA A 186 -6.81 -15.97 -17.36
CA ALA A 186 -5.94 -15.05 -16.65
C ALA A 186 -6.18 -14.98 -15.14
N GLY A 187 -7.01 -15.86 -14.58
CA GLY A 187 -7.28 -15.93 -13.14
C GLY A 187 -6.03 -15.80 -12.26
N PRO A 188 -4.95 -16.58 -12.50
CA PRO A 188 -3.72 -16.48 -11.70
C PRO A 188 -3.05 -15.09 -11.74
N ALA A 189 -3.02 -14.46 -12.91
CA ALA A 189 -2.44 -13.14 -13.09
C ALA A 189 -3.30 -12.04 -12.46
N ILE A 190 -4.62 -12.13 -12.63
CA ILE A 190 -5.58 -11.20 -12.03
C ILE A 190 -5.49 -11.25 -10.50
N ILE A 191 -5.43 -12.44 -9.91
CA ILE A 191 -5.26 -12.60 -8.46
C ILE A 191 -3.93 -12.00 -8.00
N SER A 192 -2.84 -12.26 -8.72
CA SER A 192 -1.52 -11.71 -8.38
C SER A 192 -1.52 -10.18 -8.38
N VAL A 193 -2.11 -9.57 -9.42
CA VAL A 193 -2.24 -8.11 -9.53
C VAL A 193 -3.17 -7.56 -8.45
N ALA A 194 -4.27 -8.24 -8.13
CA ALA A 194 -5.18 -7.84 -7.06
C ALA A 194 -4.47 -7.82 -5.70
N ILE A 195 -3.69 -8.86 -5.38
CA ILE A 195 -2.91 -8.93 -4.13
C ILE A 195 -1.88 -7.81 -4.06
N LEU A 196 -1.09 -7.61 -5.13
CA LEU A 196 -0.10 -6.54 -5.18
C LEU A 196 -0.75 -5.17 -4.98
N GLN A 197 -1.86 -4.92 -5.67
CA GLN A 197 -2.57 -3.65 -5.57
C GLN A 197 -3.21 -3.43 -4.20
N PHE A 198 -3.73 -4.49 -3.59
CA PHE A 198 -4.24 -4.43 -2.22
C PHE A 198 -3.14 -4.07 -1.24
N ILE A 199 -1.97 -4.72 -1.33
CA ILE A 199 -0.80 -4.42 -0.48
C ILE A 199 -0.36 -2.97 -0.65
N PHE A 200 -0.31 -2.46 -1.88
CA PHE A 200 0.02 -1.05 -2.13
C PHE A 200 -0.98 -0.09 -1.51
N SER A 201 -2.28 -0.36 -1.65
CA SER A 201 -3.32 0.50 -1.09
C SER A 201 -3.41 0.40 0.43
N TRP A 202 -3.15 -0.78 0.99
CA TRP A 202 -3.19 -1.04 2.43
C TRP A 202 -2.06 -0.33 3.17
N ASN A 203 -0.87 -0.30 2.56
CA ASN A 203 0.30 0.35 3.13
C ASN A 203 0.37 1.86 2.84
N ASP A 204 -0.63 2.42 2.15
CA ASP A 204 -0.67 3.83 1.82
C ASP A 204 -1.09 4.67 3.03
N VAL A 205 -0.09 5.16 3.76
CA VAL A 205 -0.28 6.05 4.91
C VAL A 205 -0.34 7.52 4.50
N ILE A 206 0.23 7.88 3.34
CA ILE A 206 0.48 9.29 3.01
C ILE A 206 -0.74 9.95 2.36
N ASN A 207 -1.42 9.28 1.43
CA ASN A 207 -2.60 9.87 0.78
C ASN A 207 -3.74 10.17 1.76
N PRO A 208 -4.09 9.26 2.69
CA PRO A 208 -5.03 9.57 3.77
C PRO A 208 -4.53 10.74 4.63
N CYS A 209 -3.22 10.80 4.89
CA CYS A 209 -2.58 11.84 5.70
C CYS A 209 -2.52 13.24 5.03
N CYS A 210 -2.60 13.34 3.71
CA CYS A 210 -2.77 14.63 3.05
C CYS A 210 -4.24 15.05 2.96
N SER A 211 -5.16 14.08 3.02
CA SER A 211 -6.62 14.29 2.99
C SER A 211 -7.27 14.42 4.39
N TRP A 212 -6.53 14.83 5.43
CA TRP A 212 -6.84 14.72 6.88
C TRP A 212 -8.23 15.12 7.39
N GLN A 213 -9.07 15.74 6.58
CA GLN A 213 -10.45 16.04 6.96
C GLN A 213 -11.41 14.84 6.84
N VAL A 214 -10.98 13.72 6.26
CA VAL A 214 -11.89 12.59 5.92
C VAL A 214 -11.86 11.47 6.93
N VAL A 215 -10.66 11.01 7.31
CA VAL A 215 -10.50 9.73 8.00
C VAL A 215 -10.79 9.84 9.50
N THR A 216 -10.53 10.99 10.09
CA THR A 216 -10.73 11.28 11.51
C THR A 216 -12.07 11.98 11.82
N ASN A 217 -12.77 12.49 10.80
CA ASN A 217 -13.80 13.51 10.96
C ASN A 217 -15.23 13.08 10.58
N CYS A 218 -15.55 11.78 10.49
CA CYS A 218 -16.96 11.44 10.76
C CYS A 218 -17.22 11.68 12.25
N LYS A 219 -17.94 12.74 12.56
CA LYS A 219 -18.83 12.67 13.73
C LYS A 219 -19.87 11.59 13.49
#